data_AF-A0A829Q8D9-F1
#
_entry.id   AF-A0A829Q8D9-F1
#
_cell.length_a   1.000
_cell.length_b   1.000
_cell.length_c   1.000
_cell.angle_alpha   90.00
_cell.angle_beta   90.00
_cell.angle_gamma   90.00
#
_symmetry.space_group_name_H-M   'P 1'
#
loop_
_entity.id
_entity.type
_entity.pdbx_description
1 polymer ?
#
loop_
_entity_poly.entity_id
_entity_poly.type
_entity_poly.pdbx_seq_one_letter_code
_entity_poly.pdbx_strand_id
1 'polypeptide(L)'
;MAIQFDIGAVKASAWEFGNVAGFTRSGVENIAKLLGDSSGMAGTDAPGQKFAKDYDALAKAAVELGATSVNGLSKAAQLLHATAVNHENADTQSALNNKALPAMPPPAAVTVTAPAIPSALGGTEPPSWWSTIKDHVGGAAWPNGDPAKLRDAGNHWNVTANAMSDHGLQLDRPGYFSQGEGPIGNVATQVSPEIPQVMDNLTKARESIDDVAGAFHAAGMACIDFAKNIEDVHNSITKEMLILGGTVVATEAVSKVLIPLTLGGSEVVSKLVDTSRIVATGERVAAILAEYRVLAEASTFPALAAAANAARSVEMLRPLASANVSLLAAEGAGLMGAEAAGGSLNALYPRPYLRVATERTIQAATRKTADGKYYIVGSDPRVRVLVDRTGQYGADILQLPKTADGKYFIDSNGFRYPVESKWQYGHKYGEEFATWQQRAHSEHWTRQRWNDEMNNPALYEIQDQPGNSAHIYEKTR
;
A
#
# COMPACT_ATOMS: atom_id res chain seq x y z
N MET A 1 26.95 24.49 6.86
CA MET A 1 25.93 24.61 7.93
C MET A 1 26.37 23.66 9.03
N ALA A 2 26.41 24.09 10.29
CA ALA A 2 26.75 23.20 11.40
C ALA A 2 25.58 22.25 11.65
N ILE A 3 25.84 20.96 11.84
CA ILE A 3 24.80 19.99 12.21
C ILE A 3 24.28 20.34 13.60
N GLN A 4 22.96 20.44 13.75
CA GLN A 4 22.26 20.60 15.03
C GLN A 4 21.23 19.47 15.11
N PHE A 5 21.50 18.47 15.92
CA PHE A 5 20.67 17.27 15.98
C PHE A 5 20.47 16.85 17.44
N ASP A 6 19.22 16.91 17.92
CA ASP A 6 18.81 16.43 19.23
C ASP A 6 18.35 14.98 19.14
N ILE A 7 19.24 14.07 19.52
CA ILE A 7 18.99 12.62 19.54
C ILE A 7 17.76 12.27 20.41
N GLY A 8 17.59 12.97 21.54
CA GLY A 8 16.49 12.72 22.47
C GLY A 8 15.14 13.11 21.89
N ALA A 9 15.06 14.30 21.30
CA ALA A 9 13.84 14.77 20.63
C ALA A 9 13.44 13.85 19.48
N VAL A 10 14.39 13.42 18.65
CA VAL A 10 14.10 12.53 17.50
C VAL A 10 13.69 11.12 17.95
N LYS A 11 14.29 10.58 19.03
CA LYS A 11 13.84 9.31 19.63
C LYS A 11 12.42 9.42 20.22
N ALA A 12 12.09 10.55 20.84
CA ALA A 12 10.74 10.80 21.35
C ALA A 12 9.72 10.87 20.21
N SER A 13 10.01 11.61 19.14
CA SER A 13 9.16 11.65 17.95
C SER A 13 8.96 10.27 17.32
N ALA A 14 10.01 9.43 17.27
CA ALA A 14 9.89 8.06 16.78
C ALA A 14 8.94 7.22 17.63
N TRP A 15 8.97 7.38 18.96
CA TRP A 15 8.04 6.70 19.87
C TRP A 15 6.59 7.17 19.67
N GLU A 16 6.36 8.46 19.48
CA GLU A 16 5.03 9.03 19.23
C GLU A 16 4.43 8.52 17.91
N PHE A 17 5.21 8.48 16.83
CA PHE A 17 4.79 7.83 15.56
C PHE A 17 4.45 6.35 15.77
N GLY A 18 5.21 5.63 16.59
CA GLY A 18 4.93 4.24 16.95
C GLY A 18 3.61 4.06 17.72
N ASN A 19 3.31 4.95 18.65
CA ASN A 19 2.03 4.93 19.38
C ASN A 19 0.85 5.19 18.46
N VAL A 20 0.96 6.20 17.59
CA VAL A 20 -0.08 6.50 16.59
C VAL A 20 -0.28 5.31 15.65
N ALA A 21 0.78 4.62 15.24
CA ALA A 21 0.65 3.37 14.49
C ALA A 21 -0.16 2.31 15.26
N GLY A 22 0.09 2.15 16.57
CA GLY A 22 -0.65 1.23 17.45
C GLY A 22 -2.13 1.58 17.63
N PHE A 23 -2.45 2.87 17.78
CA PHE A 23 -3.83 3.33 17.90
C PHE A 23 -4.60 3.16 16.58
N THR A 24 -3.98 3.56 15.45
CA THR A 24 -4.54 3.35 14.11
C THR A 24 -4.78 1.87 13.83
N ARG A 25 -3.83 0.99 14.19
CA ARG A 25 -4.00 -0.46 14.07
C ARG A 25 -5.22 -0.95 14.83
N SER A 26 -5.38 -0.51 16.08
CA SER A 26 -6.49 -0.92 16.92
C SER A 26 -7.84 -0.52 16.30
N GLY A 27 -7.96 0.68 15.74
CA GLY A 27 -9.18 1.10 15.05
C GLY A 27 -9.46 0.30 13.77
N VAL A 28 -8.44 0.02 12.95
CA VAL A 28 -8.58 -0.78 11.72
C VAL A 28 -8.97 -2.24 12.03
N GLU A 29 -8.40 -2.85 13.06
CA GLU A 29 -8.79 -4.22 13.45
C GLU A 29 -10.19 -4.26 14.10
N ASN A 30 -10.58 -3.19 14.80
CA ASN A 30 -11.87 -3.14 15.50
C ASN A 30 -13.05 -2.89 14.55
N ILE A 31 -12.88 -2.09 13.49
CA ILE A 31 -13.99 -1.81 12.56
C ILE A 31 -14.52 -3.09 11.89
N ALA A 32 -13.65 -4.05 11.57
CA ALA A 32 -14.07 -5.33 11.02
C ALA A 32 -14.97 -6.14 11.97
N LYS A 33 -14.71 -6.05 13.29
CA LYS A 33 -15.52 -6.71 14.31
C LYS A 33 -16.87 -6.01 14.47
N LEU A 34 -16.87 -4.67 14.52
CA LEU A 34 -18.07 -3.87 14.68
C LEU A 34 -19.07 -4.06 13.52
N LEU A 35 -18.55 -4.25 12.30
CA LEU A 35 -19.39 -4.46 11.11
C LEU A 35 -19.97 -5.88 11.01
N GLY A 36 -19.58 -6.82 11.89
CA GLY A 36 -20.05 -8.21 11.85
C GLY A 36 -21.58 -8.32 11.88
N ASP A 37 -22.23 -7.52 12.72
CA ASP A 37 -23.69 -7.53 12.91
C ASP A 37 -24.44 -6.80 11.78
N SER A 38 -23.73 -5.98 10.99
CA SER A 38 -24.25 -5.26 9.83
C SER A 38 -24.11 -6.05 8.51
N SER A 39 -23.71 -7.32 8.56
CA SER A 39 -23.72 -8.18 7.38
C SER A 39 -25.12 -8.28 6.75
N GLY A 40 -25.16 -8.31 5.41
CA GLY A 40 -26.40 -8.44 4.65
C GLY A 40 -27.40 -7.29 4.81
N MET A 41 -26.91 -6.05 4.92
CA MET A 41 -27.72 -4.85 5.18
C MET A 41 -28.28 -4.16 3.92
N ALA A 42 -27.74 -4.44 2.73
CA ALA A 42 -27.98 -3.63 1.52
C ALA A 42 -29.29 -3.96 0.77
N GLY A 43 -29.86 -5.14 0.97
CA GLY A 43 -30.91 -5.69 0.12
C GLY A 43 -30.38 -6.58 -1.00
N THR A 44 -31.28 -7.31 -1.62
CA THR A 44 -31.06 -8.16 -2.80
C THR A 44 -31.80 -7.64 -4.03
N ASP A 45 -32.55 -6.53 -3.92
CA ASP A 45 -33.08 -5.80 -5.07
C ASP A 45 -31.96 -5.12 -5.88
N ALA A 46 -32.27 -4.64 -7.09
CA ALA A 46 -31.25 -4.11 -8.00
C ALA A 46 -30.46 -2.91 -7.41
N PRO A 47 -31.11 -1.90 -6.80
CA PRO A 47 -30.42 -0.88 -6.00
C PRO A 47 -29.54 -1.45 -4.88
N GLY A 48 -30.05 -2.38 -4.08
CA GLY A 48 -29.28 -3.04 -3.02
C GLY A 48 -28.04 -3.77 -3.52
N GLN A 49 -28.14 -4.51 -4.63
CA GLN A 49 -27.00 -5.19 -5.25
C GLN A 49 -25.94 -4.20 -5.74
N LYS A 50 -26.37 -3.08 -6.36
CA LYS A 50 -25.45 -2.03 -6.80
C LYS A 50 -24.75 -1.38 -5.62
N PHE A 51 -25.51 -1.00 -4.59
CA PHE A 51 -24.95 -0.45 -3.36
C PHE A 51 -23.95 -1.40 -2.73
N ALA A 52 -24.30 -2.68 -2.54
CA ALA A 52 -23.41 -3.67 -1.94
C ALA A 52 -22.11 -3.80 -2.73
N LYS A 53 -22.16 -3.83 -4.06
CA LYS A 53 -20.96 -3.88 -4.91
C LYS A 53 -20.03 -2.68 -4.67
N ASP A 54 -20.57 -1.47 -4.70
CA ASP A 54 -19.77 -0.24 -4.62
C ASP A 54 -19.27 0.00 -3.18
N TYR A 55 -20.11 -0.27 -2.18
CA TYR A 55 -19.76 -0.22 -0.76
C TYR A 55 -18.71 -1.25 -0.38
N ASP A 56 -18.88 -2.52 -0.77
CA ASP A 56 -17.93 -3.59 -0.42
C ASP A 56 -16.55 -3.31 -1.04
N ALA A 57 -16.51 -2.74 -2.25
CA ALA A 57 -15.27 -2.30 -2.89
C ALA A 57 -14.59 -1.16 -2.11
N LEU A 58 -15.36 -0.16 -1.68
CA LEU A 58 -14.85 0.91 -0.81
C LEU A 58 -14.36 0.38 0.53
N ALA A 59 -15.17 -0.40 1.23
CA ALA A 59 -14.86 -0.92 2.55
C ALA A 59 -13.55 -1.73 2.52
N LYS A 60 -13.36 -2.58 1.50
CA LYS A 60 -12.12 -3.31 1.27
C LYS A 60 -10.93 -2.35 1.05
N ALA A 61 -11.06 -1.40 0.13
CA ALA A 61 -9.98 -0.44 -0.17
C ALA A 61 -9.62 0.42 1.05
N ALA A 62 -10.61 0.79 1.85
CA ALA A 62 -10.45 1.60 3.05
C ALA A 62 -9.66 0.86 4.15
N VAL A 63 -9.98 -0.42 4.42
CA VAL A 63 -9.21 -1.19 5.42
C VAL A 63 -7.84 -1.63 4.91
N GLU A 64 -7.66 -1.79 3.60
CA GLU A 64 -6.35 -1.99 2.97
C GLU A 64 -5.47 -0.74 3.11
N LEU A 65 -6.04 0.44 2.88
CA LEU A 65 -5.38 1.70 3.17
C LEU A 65 -5.04 1.79 4.66
N GLY A 66 -5.99 1.51 5.56
CA GLY A 66 -5.75 1.50 7.00
C GLY A 66 -4.56 0.64 7.43
N ALA A 67 -4.49 -0.61 6.96
CA ALA A 67 -3.36 -1.50 7.24
C ALA A 67 -2.04 -0.98 6.63
N THR A 68 -2.09 -0.41 5.42
CA THR A 68 -0.92 0.19 4.76
C THR A 68 -0.42 1.41 5.52
N SER A 69 -1.31 2.28 6.00
CA SER A 69 -0.97 3.45 6.84
C SER A 69 -0.33 3.02 8.15
N VAL A 70 -0.84 1.97 8.82
CA VAL A 70 -0.19 1.39 10.02
C VAL A 70 1.24 0.95 9.73
N ASN A 71 1.45 0.25 8.61
CA ASN A 71 2.78 -0.19 8.20
C ASN A 71 3.70 1.01 7.87
N GLY A 72 3.17 2.03 7.19
CA GLY A 72 3.87 3.27 6.88
C GLY A 72 4.30 4.05 8.13
N LEU A 73 3.39 4.24 9.08
CA LEU A 73 3.67 4.89 10.38
C LEU A 73 4.69 4.10 11.20
N SER A 74 4.53 2.78 11.27
CA SER A 74 5.49 1.90 11.95
C SER A 74 6.87 2.00 11.30
N LYS A 75 6.93 2.07 9.97
CA LYS A 75 8.21 2.20 9.26
C LYS A 75 8.82 3.59 9.44
N ALA A 76 8.01 4.65 9.41
CA ALA A 76 8.44 6.00 9.72
C ALA A 76 9.07 6.09 11.11
N ALA A 77 8.41 5.52 12.14
CA ALA A 77 8.94 5.43 13.50
C ALA A 77 10.32 4.73 13.53
N GLN A 78 10.46 3.62 12.81
CA GLN A 78 11.72 2.87 12.76
C GLN A 78 12.85 3.61 12.09
N LEU A 79 12.58 4.20 10.92
CA LEU A 79 13.57 4.98 10.18
C LEU A 79 14.01 6.18 11.01
N LEU A 80 13.06 6.85 11.67
CA LEU A 80 13.36 8.00 12.52
C LEU A 80 14.21 7.61 13.73
N HIS A 81 13.91 6.49 14.38
CA HIS A 81 14.73 5.96 15.47
C HIS A 81 16.14 5.59 14.97
N ALA A 82 16.24 4.94 13.82
CA ALA A 82 17.53 4.57 13.23
C ALA A 82 18.37 5.80 12.86
N THR A 83 17.75 6.88 12.37
CA THR A 83 18.42 8.17 12.18
C THR A 83 19.00 8.68 13.49
N ALA A 84 18.24 8.68 14.58
CA ALA A 84 18.75 9.11 15.88
C ALA A 84 19.90 8.23 16.40
N VAL A 85 19.81 6.90 16.22
CA VAL A 85 20.87 5.95 16.57
C VAL A 85 22.12 6.16 15.72
N ASN A 86 21.99 6.51 14.44
CA ASN A 86 23.14 6.82 13.58
C ASN A 86 23.88 8.08 14.06
N HIS A 87 23.15 9.13 14.49
CA HIS A 87 23.76 10.32 15.12
C HIS A 87 24.41 9.99 16.46
N GLU A 88 23.72 9.24 17.33
CA GLU A 88 24.29 8.78 18.61
C GLU A 88 25.58 8.00 18.43
N ASN A 89 25.61 7.08 17.46
CA ASN A 89 26.81 6.32 17.13
C ASN A 89 27.92 7.22 16.57
N ALA A 90 27.59 8.21 15.74
CA ALA A 90 28.57 9.16 15.20
C ALA A 90 29.20 10.03 16.31
N ASP A 91 28.39 10.54 17.24
CA ASP A 91 28.85 11.30 18.41
C ASP A 91 29.74 10.44 19.30
N THR A 92 29.28 9.21 19.57
CA THR A 92 29.97 8.23 20.41
C THR A 92 31.32 7.80 19.82
N GLN A 93 31.42 7.64 18.50
CA GLN A 93 32.66 7.27 17.80
C GLN A 93 33.63 8.44 17.63
N SER A 94 33.14 9.68 17.67
CA SER A 94 33.97 10.89 17.62
C SER A 94 34.71 11.17 18.93
N ALA A 95 34.37 10.46 20.02
CA ALA A 95 35.03 10.58 21.31
C ALA A 95 36.40 9.87 21.34
N LEU A 96 37.44 10.58 21.80
CA LEU A 96 38.80 10.04 21.95
C LEU A 96 38.80 8.88 22.97
N ASN A 97 39.23 7.68 22.53
CA ASN A 97 39.37 6.43 23.30
C ASN A 97 38.12 5.54 23.51
N ASN A 98 37.09 5.66 22.68
CA ASN A 98 35.88 4.86 22.91
C ASN A 98 35.97 3.38 22.46
N LYS A 99 35.38 2.48 23.26
CA LYS A 99 35.21 1.04 23.02
C LYS A 99 33.74 0.57 23.06
N ALA A 100 32.79 1.49 23.17
CA ALA A 100 31.37 1.14 23.24
C ALA A 100 30.88 0.52 21.93
N LEU A 101 30.09 -0.55 22.03
CA LEU A 101 29.42 -1.15 20.88
C LEU A 101 28.38 -0.15 20.31
N PRO A 102 28.23 -0.07 18.98
CA PRO A 102 27.17 0.72 18.37
C PRO A 102 25.79 0.36 18.93
N ALA A 103 24.98 1.37 19.20
CA ALA A 103 23.58 1.18 19.55
C ALA A 103 22.80 0.59 18.36
N MET A 104 21.83 -0.27 18.69
CA MET A 104 20.96 -0.97 17.73
C MET A 104 19.55 -0.35 17.76
N PRO A 105 18.80 -0.37 16.65
CA PRO A 105 17.44 0.12 16.56
C PRO A 105 16.51 -0.86 17.26
N PRO A 106 15.27 -0.43 17.53
CA PRO A 106 14.23 -1.31 18.01
C PRO A 106 13.97 -2.43 17.00
N PRO A 107 13.41 -3.58 17.46
CA PRO A 107 13.00 -4.66 16.59
C PRO A 107 12.11 -4.22 15.44
N ALA A 108 12.16 -4.99 14.35
CA ALA A 108 11.26 -4.80 13.21
C ALA A 108 9.79 -4.87 13.67
N ALA A 109 8.93 -4.10 13.01
CA ALA A 109 7.53 -3.95 13.36
C ALA A 109 6.80 -5.04 12.60
N VAL A 110 5.85 -5.68 13.27
CA VAL A 110 5.05 -6.73 12.63
C VAL A 110 4.19 -6.09 11.55
N THR A 111 4.35 -6.56 10.32
CA THR A 111 3.52 -6.12 9.20
C THR A 111 2.05 -6.47 9.46
N VAL A 112 1.18 -5.48 9.32
CA VAL A 112 -0.26 -5.63 9.46
C VAL A 112 -0.88 -5.90 8.10
N THR A 113 -1.78 -6.87 8.05
CA THR A 113 -2.61 -7.17 6.89
C THR A 113 -4.01 -6.62 7.08
N ALA A 114 -4.65 -6.21 5.99
CA ALA A 114 -6.02 -5.73 6.01
C ALA A 114 -6.97 -6.82 6.57
N PRO A 115 -7.87 -6.50 7.51
CA PRO A 115 -8.88 -7.43 7.97
C PRO A 115 -9.94 -7.67 6.87
N ALA A 116 -10.59 -8.83 6.91
CA ALA A 116 -11.76 -9.10 6.07
C ALA A 116 -12.99 -8.38 6.62
N ILE A 117 -13.80 -7.82 5.71
CA ILE A 117 -15.06 -7.13 6.04
C ILE A 117 -16.22 -7.96 5.50
N PRO A 118 -17.31 -8.15 6.27
CA PRO A 118 -18.49 -8.85 5.78
C PRO A 118 -19.13 -8.11 4.61
N SER A 119 -19.71 -8.85 3.66
CA SER A 119 -20.44 -8.25 2.55
C SER A 119 -21.74 -7.60 3.02
N ALA A 120 -22.06 -6.46 2.44
CA ALA A 120 -23.33 -5.80 2.64
C ALA A 120 -24.50 -6.51 1.93
N LEU A 121 -24.24 -7.39 0.94
CA LEU A 121 -25.31 -8.05 0.18
C LEU A 121 -26.12 -9.02 1.05
N GLY A 122 -27.42 -8.79 1.11
CA GLY A 122 -28.37 -9.59 1.88
C GLY A 122 -29.61 -8.77 2.18
N GLY A 123 -30.74 -9.41 2.43
CA GLY A 123 -31.99 -8.70 2.62
C GLY A 123 -33.01 -9.50 3.41
N THR A 124 -34.13 -8.86 3.66
CA THR A 124 -35.26 -9.45 4.38
C THR A 124 -36.39 -9.81 3.42
N GLU A 125 -37.32 -10.64 3.89
CA GLU A 125 -38.53 -10.94 3.11
C GLU A 125 -39.44 -9.69 3.02
N PRO A 126 -40.12 -9.47 1.88
CA PRO A 126 -41.08 -8.39 1.76
C PRO A 126 -42.21 -8.49 2.79
N PRO A 127 -42.86 -7.36 3.15
CA PRO A 127 -44.08 -7.39 3.95
C PRO A 127 -45.16 -8.28 3.33
N SER A 128 -45.96 -8.97 4.13
CA SER A 128 -46.97 -9.93 3.64
C SER A 128 -47.98 -9.33 2.65
N TRP A 129 -48.32 -8.05 2.83
CA TRP A 129 -49.24 -7.32 1.95
C TRP A 129 -48.65 -7.01 0.57
N TRP A 130 -47.32 -7.10 0.37
CA TRP A 130 -46.66 -6.83 -0.91
C TRP A 130 -47.24 -7.69 -2.05
N SER A 131 -47.61 -8.94 -1.73
CA SER A 131 -48.25 -9.89 -2.65
C SER A 131 -49.54 -9.35 -3.30
N THR A 132 -50.23 -8.40 -2.65
CA THR A 132 -51.49 -7.82 -3.15
C THR A 132 -51.28 -6.91 -4.36
N ILE A 133 -50.16 -6.17 -4.40
CA ILE A 133 -49.89 -5.17 -5.44
C ILE A 133 -48.77 -5.58 -6.39
N LYS A 134 -48.06 -6.69 -6.10
CA LYS A 134 -46.86 -7.14 -6.82
C LYS A 134 -47.06 -7.23 -8.33
N ASP A 135 -48.22 -7.71 -8.79
CA ASP A 135 -48.51 -7.86 -10.23
C ASP A 135 -48.83 -6.52 -10.92
N HIS A 136 -48.95 -5.44 -10.15
CA HIS A 136 -49.28 -4.09 -10.62
C HIS A 136 -48.13 -3.09 -10.48
N VAL A 137 -46.98 -3.47 -9.90
CA VAL A 137 -45.81 -2.58 -9.74
C VAL A 137 -44.80 -2.69 -10.89
N GLY A 138 -45.22 -3.21 -12.05
CA GLY A 138 -44.38 -3.28 -13.26
C GLY A 138 -43.11 -4.14 -13.10
N GLY A 139 -43.17 -5.20 -12.28
CA GLY A 139 -42.03 -6.10 -12.03
C GLY A 139 -40.95 -5.53 -11.11
N ALA A 140 -41.18 -4.38 -10.48
CA ALA A 140 -40.27 -3.87 -9.45
C ALA A 140 -40.24 -4.79 -8.21
N ALA A 141 -39.06 -4.95 -7.63
CA ALA A 141 -38.88 -5.65 -6.35
C ALA A 141 -39.12 -4.70 -5.17
N TRP A 142 -39.50 -5.26 -4.03
CA TRP A 142 -39.52 -4.54 -2.76
C TRP A 142 -38.07 -4.18 -2.34
N PRO A 143 -37.77 -2.91 -2.00
CA PRO A 143 -36.47 -2.54 -1.44
C PRO A 143 -36.27 -3.24 -0.10
N ASN A 144 -35.41 -4.25 -0.05
CA ASN A 144 -35.39 -5.19 1.07
C ASN A 144 -34.12 -5.14 1.94
N GLY A 145 -33.37 -4.04 1.84
CA GLY A 145 -32.30 -3.72 2.78
C GLY A 145 -32.80 -3.39 4.19
N ASP A 146 -31.86 -3.33 5.13
CA ASP A 146 -32.09 -3.08 6.56
C ASP A 146 -31.52 -1.70 6.95
N PRO A 147 -32.38 -0.66 7.06
CA PRO A 147 -31.95 0.70 7.42
C PRO A 147 -31.31 0.81 8.81
N ALA A 148 -31.65 -0.07 9.75
CA ALA A 148 -31.07 -0.04 11.09
C ALA A 148 -29.61 -0.52 11.03
N LYS A 149 -29.37 -1.68 10.40
CA LYS A 149 -28.02 -2.20 10.18
C LYS A 149 -27.13 -1.26 9.38
N LEU A 150 -27.69 -0.61 8.35
CA LEU A 150 -26.99 0.40 7.56
C LEU A 150 -26.57 1.60 8.43
N ARG A 151 -27.45 2.09 9.30
CA ARG A 151 -27.06 3.18 10.22
C ARG A 151 -26.02 2.77 11.23
N ASP A 152 -26.15 1.57 11.79
CA ASP A 152 -25.17 1.06 12.75
C ASP A 152 -23.79 0.96 12.09
N ALA A 153 -23.71 0.40 10.88
CA ALA A 153 -22.49 0.40 10.08
C ALA A 153 -21.98 1.82 9.82
N GLY A 154 -22.88 2.73 9.41
CA GLY A 154 -22.56 4.12 9.14
C GLY A 154 -21.95 4.85 10.34
N ASN A 155 -22.51 4.62 11.53
CA ASN A 155 -22.03 5.16 12.80
C ASN A 155 -20.66 4.58 13.17
N HIS A 156 -20.47 3.26 13.04
CA HIS A 156 -19.17 2.63 13.33
C HIS A 156 -18.05 3.18 12.43
N TRP A 157 -18.33 3.34 11.14
CA TRP A 157 -17.39 3.97 10.20
C TRP A 157 -17.05 5.40 10.62
N ASN A 158 -18.05 6.25 10.87
CA ASN A 158 -17.83 7.66 11.22
C ASN A 158 -17.13 7.86 12.56
N VAL A 159 -17.48 7.07 13.59
CA VAL A 159 -16.79 7.12 14.90
C VAL A 159 -15.32 6.75 14.73
N THR A 160 -15.05 5.71 13.95
CA THR A 160 -13.66 5.29 13.70
C THR A 160 -12.91 6.32 12.85
N ALA A 161 -13.57 6.94 11.86
CA ALA A 161 -12.99 8.01 11.05
C ALA A 161 -12.55 9.21 11.91
N ASN A 162 -13.41 9.66 12.82
CA ASN A 162 -13.07 10.75 13.76
C ASN A 162 -11.85 10.39 14.62
N ALA A 163 -11.79 9.15 15.13
CA ALA A 163 -10.63 8.70 15.88
C ALA A 163 -9.34 8.70 15.03
N MET A 164 -9.42 8.35 13.75
CA MET A 164 -8.27 8.45 12.83
C MET A 164 -7.83 9.90 12.65
N SER A 165 -8.75 10.84 12.42
CA SER A 165 -8.41 12.26 12.36
C SER A 165 -7.74 12.75 13.65
N ASP A 166 -8.22 12.33 14.81
CA ASP A 166 -7.59 12.65 16.10
C ASP A 166 -6.18 12.08 16.21
N HIS A 167 -5.93 10.86 15.71
CA HIS A 167 -4.59 10.28 15.65
C HIS A 167 -3.65 11.08 14.74
N GLY A 168 -4.14 11.55 13.59
CA GLY A 168 -3.41 12.45 12.72
C GLY A 168 -3.00 13.71 13.46
N LEU A 169 -3.95 14.38 14.13
CA LEU A 169 -3.67 15.61 14.88
C LEU A 169 -2.58 15.45 15.96
N GLN A 170 -2.44 14.25 16.56
CA GLN A 170 -1.37 13.95 17.52
C GLN A 170 0.04 13.98 16.90
N LEU A 171 0.17 13.87 15.58
CA LEU A 171 1.45 14.01 14.89
C LEU A 171 1.84 15.47 14.60
N ASP A 172 0.87 16.38 14.52
CA ASP A 172 1.11 17.80 14.24
C ASP A 172 1.32 18.63 15.52
N ARG A 173 0.65 18.23 16.60
CA ARG A 173 0.54 19.01 17.83
C ARG A 173 1.23 18.32 19.00
N PRO A 174 1.76 19.07 19.99
CA PRO A 174 2.12 18.48 21.26
C PRO A 174 0.85 17.81 21.84
N GLY A 175 0.98 16.61 22.40
CA GLY A 175 -0.15 15.89 22.98
C GLY A 175 -0.95 16.76 23.96
N TYR A 176 -2.22 16.39 24.23
CA TYR A 176 -3.22 17.19 24.98
C TYR A 176 -2.79 17.77 26.35
N PHE A 177 -1.66 17.33 26.91
CA PHE A 177 -1.09 17.78 28.19
C PHE A 177 0.38 18.23 28.11
N SER A 178 0.91 18.53 26.92
CA SER A 178 2.30 18.90 26.68
C SER A 178 2.44 20.32 26.13
N GLN A 179 3.52 21.01 26.51
CA GLN A 179 3.99 22.27 25.92
C GLN A 179 5.13 21.96 24.94
N GLY A 180 5.06 22.42 23.69
CA GLY A 180 6.12 22.21 22.69
C GLY A 180 5.60 22.02 21.26
N GLU A 181 6.44 21.52 20.37
CA GLU A 181 6.03 21.09 19.02
C GLU A 181 5.62 19.60 19.04
N GLY A 182 4.73 19.20 18.12
CA GLY A 182 4.42 17.78 17.89
C GLY A 182 5.60 17.04 17.27
N PRO A 183 5.51 15.72 17.08
CA PRO A 183 6.65 14.92 16.61
C PRO A 183 7.17 15.37 15.24
N ILE A 184 6.28 15.86 14.35
CA ILE A 184 6.68 16.44 13.06
C ILE A 184 7.48 17.73 13.24
N GLY A 185 7.03 18.65 14.10
CA GLY A 185 7.75 19.90 14.36
C GLY A 185 9.11 19.66 15.02
N ASN A 186 9.15 18.77 16.02
CA ASN A 186 10.39 18.38 16.70
C ASN A 186 11.45 17.84 15.70
N VAL A 187 11.05 17.14 14.64
CA VAL A 187 11.98 16.67 13.60
C VAL A 187 12.31 17.79 12.60
N ALA A 188 11.35 18.66 12.28
CA ALA A 188 11.54 19.78 11.36
C ALA A 188 12.57 20.81 11.84
N THR A 189 12.77 20.93 13.16
CA THR A 189 13.76 21.83 13.77
C THR A 189 15.19 21.29 13.72
N GLN A 190 15.40 20.04 13.32
CA GLN A 190 16.72 19.42 13.23
C GLN A 190 17.46 19.87 11.96
N VAL A 191 18.79 20.00 12.06
CA VAL A 191 19.67 20.45 10.98
C VAL A 191 20.66 19.35 10.63
N SER A 192 20.33 18.52 9.64
CA SER A 192 21.21 17.49 9.05
C SER A 192 20.82 17.20 7.59
N PRO A 193 21.73 16.75 6.70
CA PRO A 193 21.44 16.54 5.28
C PRO A 193 20.27 15.61 4.96
N GLU A 194 19.96 14.65 5.85
CA GLU A 194 18.89 13.67 5.70
C GLU A 194 17.50 14.16 6.17
N ILE A 195 17.44 15.24 6.97
CA ILE A 195 16.18 15.74 7.54
C ILE A 195 15.12 16.08 6.47
N PRO A 196 15.45 16.69 5.31
CA PRO A 196 14.45 16.93 4.28
C PRO A 196 13.77 15.66 3.76
N GLN A 197 14.54 14.57 3.59
CA GLN A 197 13.98 13.29 3.16
C GLN A 197 13.19 12.60 4.28
N VAL A 198 13.66 12.73 5.54
CA VAL A 198 12.91 12.25 6.70
C VAL A 198 11.54 12.94 6.76
N MET A 199 11.50 14.27 6.63
CA MET A 199 10.26 15.04 6.68
C MET A 199 9.28 14.65 5.57
N ASP A 200 9.76 14.43 4.33
CA ASP A 200 8.91 13.92 3.24
C ASP A 200 8.24 12.58 3.59
N ASN A 201 8.99 11.66 4.20
CA ASN A 201 8.45 10.38 4.64
C ASN A 201 7.48 10.50 5.83
N LEU A 202 7.78 11.36 6.81
CA LEU A 202 6.89 11.61 7.95
C LEU A 202 5.57 12.24 7.50
N THR A 203 5.62 13.21 6.60
CA THR A 203 4.44 13.86 6.02
C THR A 203 3.57 12.85 5.26
N LYS A 204 4.17 11.99 4.43
CA LYS A 204 3.41 10.92 3.74
C LYS A 204 2.70 9.99 4.71
N ALA A 205 3.41 9.51 5.74
CA ALA A 205 2.81 8.64 6.77
C ALA A 205 1.68 9.37 7.52
N ARG A 206 1.84 10.66 7.78
CA ARG A 206 0.83 11.49 8.42
C ARG A 206 -0.42 11.67 7.56
N GLU A 207 -0.25 12.10 6.31
CA GLU A 207 -1.34 12.37 5.37
C GLU A 207 -2.14 11.09 5.09
N SER A 208 -1.49 9.92 5.16
CA SER A 208 -2.18 8.65 5.04
C SER A 208 -3.25 8.39 6.10
N ILE A 209 -3.15 9.02 7.28
CA ILE A 209 -4.18 8.89 8.32
C ILE A 209 -5.41 9.71 7.93
N ASP A 210 -5.21 10.90 7.38
CA ASP A 210 -6.30 11.75 6.89
C ASP A 210 -7.02 11.08 5.71
N ASP A 211 -6.28 10.40 4.84
CA ASP A 211 -6.86 9.59 3.75
C ASP A 211 -7.70 8.41 4.29
N VAL A 212 -7.25 7.73 5.34
CA VAL A 212 -8.03 6.67 6.01
C VAL A 212 -9.32 7.24 6.58
N ALA A 213 -9.24 8.36 7.30
CA ALA A 213 -10.40 9.03 7.87
C ALA A 213 -11.40 9.43 6.77
N GLY A 214 -10.92 9.99 5.66
CA GLY A 214 -11.74 10.34 4.51
C GLY A 214 -12.47 9.13 3.88
N ALA A 215 -11.76 8.02 3.70
CA ALA A 215 -12.35 6.78 3.19
C ALA A 215 -13.41 6.20 4.14
N PHE A 216 -13.15 6.24 5.45
CA PHE A 216 -14.08 5.75 6.47
C PHE A 216 -15.33 6.63 6.54
N HIS A 217 -15.18 7.96 6.50
CA HIS A 217 -16.33 8.88 6.41
C HIS A 217 -17.16 8.64 5.15
N ALA A 218 -16.53 8.43 4.00
CA ALA A 218 -17.25 8.14 2.76
C ALA A 218 -18.08 6.84 2.88
N ALA A 219 -17.52 5.80 3.51
CA ALA A 219 -18.24 4.55 3.77
C ALA A 219 -19.42 4.78 4.75
N GLY A 220 -19.19 5.59 5.78
CA GLY A 220 -20.21 5.97 6.75
C GLY A 220 -21.39 6.72 6.13
N MET A 221 -21.10 7.74 5.32
CA MET A 221 -22.09 8.53 4.59
C MET A 221 -22.89 7.67 3.62
N ALA A 222 -22.22 6.82 2.83
CA ALA A 222 -22.90 5.94 1.88
C ALA A 222 -23.95 5.06 2.59
N CYS A 223 -23.61 4.50 3.76
CA CYS A 223 -24.56 3.70 4.54
C CYS A 223 -25.75 4.53 5.04
N ILE A 224 -25.50 5.72 5.58
CA ILE A 224 -26.55 6.59 6.15
C ILE A 224 -27.50 7.09 5.06
N ASP A 225 -26.95 7.52 3.92
CA ASP A 225 -27.74 8.02 2.79
C ASP A 225 -28.59 6.90 2.19
N PHE A 226 -28.03 5.70 2.02
CA PHE A 226 -28.76 4.56 1.50
C PHE A 226 -29.86 4.07 2.48
N ALA A 227 -29.58 4.08 3.79
CA ALA A 227 -30.59 3.79 4.82
C ALA A 227 -31.78 4.76 4.72
N LYS A 228 -31.50 6.06 4.58
CA LYS A 228 -32.52 7.09 4.42
C LYS A 228 -33.36 6.86 3.17
N ASN A 229 -32.72 6.56 2.05
CA ASN A 229 -33.43 6.28 0.79
C ASN A 229 -34.39 5.08 0.93
N ILE A 230 -33.99 4.01 1.64
CA ILE A 230 -34.86 2.86 1.90
C ILE A 230 -36.05 3.24 2.79
N GLU A 231 -35.84 4.06 3.82
CA GLU A 231 -36.95 4.49 4.67
C GLU A 231 -37.92 5.43 3.98
N ASP A 232 -37.41 6.39 3.21
CA ASP A 232 -38.24 7.33 2.48
C ASP A 232 -39.15 6.59 1.48
N VAL A 233 -38.62 5.56 0.80
CA VAL A 233 -39.43 4.71 -0.09
C VAL A 233 -40.39 3.82 0.69
N HIS A 234 -39.98 3.21 1.82
CA HIS A 234 -40.88 2.41 2.67
C HIS A 234 -42.04 3.24 3.23
N ASN A 235 -41.77 4.45 3.69
CA ASN A 235 -42.77 5.38 4.21
C ASN A 235 -43.76 5.82 3.11
N SER A 236 -43.25 6.13 1.92
CA SER A 236 -44.07 6.53 0.77
C SER A 236 -45.00 5.40 0.31
N ILE A 237 -44.49 4.17 0.20
CA ILE A 237 -45.30 3.00 -0.15
C ILE A 237 -46.32 2.69 0.96
N THR A 238 -45.90 2.76 2.23
CA THR A 238 -46.79 2.54 3.39
C THR A 238 -47.98 3.50 3.36
N LYS A 239 -47.74 4.78 3.04
CA LYS A 239 -48.80 5.78 2.92
C LYS A 239 -49.82 5.41 1.82
N GLU A 240 -49.35 4.98 0.66
CA GLU A 240 -50.22 4.51 -0.42
C GLU A 240 -51.04 3.28 -0.03
N MET A 241 -50.45 2.36 0.74
CA MET A 241 -51.17 1.18 1.23
C MET A 241 -52.22 1.51 2.30
N LEU A 242 -51.96 2.50 3.17
CA LEU A 242 -52.96 2.99 4.13
C LEU A 242 -54.14 3.67 3.44
N ILE A 243 -53.88 4.48 2.40
CA ILE A 243 -54.91 5.09 1.55
C ILE A 243 -55.74 4.02 0.85
N LEU A 244 -55.10 2.97 0.31
CA LEU A 244 -55.79 1.83 -0.30
C LEU A 244 -56.71 1.14 0.72
N GLY A 245 -56.21 0.90 1.94
CA GLY A 245 -56.96 0.31 3.05
C GLY A 245 -58.00 1.21 3.72
N GLY A 246 -58.18 2.46 3.25
CA GLY A 246 -59.20 3.38 3.76
C GLY A 246 -58.88 4.00 5.13
N THR A 247 -57.61 4.02 5.55
CA THR A 247 -57.17 4.63 6.82
C THR A 247 -56.33 5.87 6.55
N VAL A 248 -56.59 6.98 7.25
CA VAL A 248 -55.71 8.15 7.27
C VAL A 248 -54.89 8.10 8.56
N VAL A 249 -53.61 7.73 8.47
CA VAL A 249 -52.68 7.81 9.60
C VAL A 249 -51.68 8.94 9.32
N ALA A 250 -51.51 9.83 10.29
CA ALA A 250 -50.38 10.76 10.32
C ALA A 250 -49.19 10.02 10.93
N THR A 251 -48.26 9.56 10.10
CA THR A 251 -47.14 8.73 10.55
C THR A 251 -45.86 9.54 10.68
N GLU A 252 -45.30 9.58 11.90
CA GLU A 252 -43.90 9.91 12.15
C GLU A 252 -43.13 8.59 12.40
N ALA A 253 -42.13 8.34 11.54
CA ALA A 253 -41.07 7.31 11.61
C ALA A 253 -41.50 5.83 11.86
N VAL A 254 -41.47 5.00 10.81
CA VAL A 254 -41.71 3.54 10.93
C VAL A 254 -40.42 2.75 10.71
N SER A 255 -39.92 2.09 11.75
CA SER A 255 -38.74 1.20 11.67
C SER A 255 -39.07 -0.30 11.61
N LYS A 256 -40.35 -0.68 11.64
CA LYS A 256 -40.82 -2.07 11.43
C LYS A 256 -42.20 -2.02 10.77
N VAL A 257 -42.26 -2.01 9.44
CA VAL A 257 -43.53 -1.92 8.71
C VAL A 257 -44.29 -3.25 8.78
N LEU A 258 -44.87 -3.55 9.94
CA LEU A 258 -46.06 -4.39 10.04
C LEU A 258 -47.26 -3.44 10.02
N ILE A 259 -47.86 -3.28 8.84
CA ILE A 259 -49.17 -2.63 8.73
C ILE A 259 -50.21 -3.73 8.98
N PRO A 260 -50.86 -3.80 10.16
CA PRO A 260 -52.09 -4.56 10.27
C PRO A 260 -53.16 -3.77 9.51
N LEU A 261 -53.52 -4.19 8.31
CA LEU A 261 -54.68 -3.64 7.63
C LEU A 261 -55.91 -4.09 8.43
N THR A 262 -56.39 -3.24 9.36
CA THR A 262 -57.49 -3.57 10.26
C THR A 262 -58.84 -3.32 9.60
N LEU A 263 -59.18 -4.13 8.60
CA LEU A 263 -60.55 -4.51 8.23
C LEU A 263 -60.49 -5.91 7.59
N GLY A 264 -60.38 -6.93 8.44
CA GLY A 264 -60.31 -8.36 8.06
C GLY A 264 -58.88 -8.90 7.98
N GLY A 265 -58.39 -9.43 9.10
CA GLY A 265 -57.02 -9.97 9.19
C GLY A 265 -56.76 -11.07 8.15
N SER A 266 -55.63 -10.95 7.46
CA SER A 266 -54.91 -11.99 6.70
C SER A 266 -55.59 -12.66 5.49
N GLU A 267 -56.88 -12.45 5.22
CA GLU A 267 -57.49 -12.90 3.96
C GLU A 267 -57.79 -11.72 3.03
N VAL A 268 -56.80 -11.36 2.23
CA VAL A 268 -57.04 -10.78 0.89
C VAL A 268 -57.69 -9.38 0.93
N VAL A 269 -56.84 -8.35 0.92
CA VAL A 269 -57.20 -6.95 0.61
C VAL A 269 -58.08 -6.84 -0.66
N SER A 270 -58.00 -7.81 -1.58
CA SER A 270 -58.78 -7.83 -2.82
C SER A 270 -60.29 -8.14 -2.67
N LYS A 271 -60.80 -8.59 -1.51
CA LYS A 271 -62.23 -8.91 -1.36
C LYS A 271 -63.13 -7.69 -1.11
N LEU A 272 -62.57 -6.54 -0.71
CA LEU A 272 -63.32 -5.31 -0.37
C LEU A 272 -62.92 -4.07 -1.18
N VAL A 273 -61.83 -4.15 -1.95
CA VAL A 273 -61.30 -3.05 -2.76
C VAL A 273 -61.50 -3.38 -4.23
N ASP A 274 -62.13 -2.49 -4.99
CA ASP A 274 -62.29 -2.66 -6.44
C ASP A 274 -60.92 -2.70 -7.14
N THR A 275 -60.77 -3.61 -8.10
CA THR A 275 -59.53 -3.89 -8.85
C THR A 275 -58.92 -2.62 -9.44
N SER A 276 -59.77 -1.67 -9.87
CA SER A 276 -59.36 -0.36 -10.38
C SER A 276 -58.46 0.43 -9.39
N ARG A 277 -58.77 0.38 -8.09
CA ARG A 277 -57.99 1.06 -7.04
C ARG A 277 -56.67 0.35 -6.76
N ILE A 278 -56.63 -0.97 -6.83
CA ILE A 278 -55.41 -1.77 -6.65
C ILE A 278 -54.43 -1.48 -7.79
N VAL A 279 -54.90 -1.47 -9.03
CA VAL A 279 -54.10 -1.11 -10.22
C VAL A 279 -53.53 0.30 -10.07
N ALA A 280 -54.38 1.29 -9.76
CA ALA A 280 -53.94 2.68 -9.61
C ALA A 280 -52.91 2.85 -8.47
N THR A 281 -53.06 2.13 -7.35
CA THR A 281 -52.05 2.13 -6.27
C THR A 281 -50.76 1.45 -6.72
N GLY A 282 -50.83 0.33 -7.46
CA GLY A 282 -49.65 -0.33 -8.04
C GLY A 282 -48.84 0.60 -8.96
N GLU A 283 -49.52 1.37 -9.82
CA GLU A 283 -48.88 2.36 -10.70
C GLU A 283 -48.18 3.48 -9.92
N ARG A 284 -48.81 4.01 -8.86
CA ARG A 284 -48.17 5.02 -7.99
C ARG A 284 -46.97 4.45 -7.23
N VAL A 285 -47.07 3.23 -6.73
CA VAL A 285 -45.94 2.53 -6.09
C VAL A 285 -44.82 2.27 -7.10
N ALA A 286 -45.12 1.92 -8.35
CA ALA A 286 -44.11 1.77 -9.39
C ALA A 286 -43.36 3.09 -9.65
N ALA A 287 -44.05 4.23 -9.67
CA ALA A 287 -43.42 5.54 -9.81
C ALA A 287 -42.52 5.88 -8.61
N ILE A 288 -42.97 5.61 -7.38
CA ILE A 288 -42.18 5.78 -6.15
C ILE A 288 -40.90 4.92 -6.20
N LEU A 289 -41.01 3.68 -6.65
CA LEU A 289 -39.85 2.77 -6.78
C LEU A 289 -38.89 3.21 -7.89
N ALA A 290 -39.38 3.84 -8.95
CA ALA A 290 -38.53 4.41 -9.99
C ALA A 290 -37.71 5.60 -9.46
N GLU A 291 -38.32 6.48 -8.66
CA GLU A 291 -37.62 7.58 -7.99
C GLU A 291 -36.57 7.07 -6.99
N TYR A 292 -36.93 6.08 -6.16
CA TYR A 292 -36.00 5.43 -5.23
C TYR A 292 -34.75 4.89 -5.94
N ARG A 293 -34.90 4.24 -7.10
CA ARG A 293 -33.74 3.70 -7.85
C ARG A 293 -32.72 4.79 -8.19
N VAL A 294 -33.19 5.98 -8.60
CA VAL A 294 -32.33 7.11 -8.95
C VAL A 294 -31.61 7.65 -7.70
N LEU A 295 -32.34 7.82 -6.59
CA LEU A 295 -31.76 8.31 -5.32
C LEU A 295 -30.76 7.31 -4.73
N ALA A 296 -31.11 6.03 -4.74
CA ALA A 296 -30.25 4.94 -4.31
C ALA A 296 -28.96 4.86 -5.13
N GLU A 297 -29.05 4.97 -6.46
CA GLU A 297 -27.88 4.99 -7.32
C GLU A 297 -26.97 6.20 -7.02
N ALA A 298 -27.56 7.39 -6.83
CA ALA A 298 -26.80 8.59 -6.49
C ALA A 298 -26.01 8.46 -5.18
N SER A 299 -26.54 7.75 -4.17
CA SER A 299 -25.86 7.53 -2.89
C SER A 299 -24.54 6.75 -2.98
N THR A 300 -24.30 6.05 -4.10
CA THR A 300 -23.08 5.24 -4.31
C THR A 300 -21.92 5.99 -4.99
N PHE A 301 -22.16 7.16 -5.60
CA PHE A 301 -21.10 7.87 -6.34
C PHE A 301 -19.91 8.31 -5.48
N PRO A 302 -20.10 8.87 -4.26
CA PRO A 302 -18.98 9.20 -3.38
C PRO A 302 -18.14 7.97 -3.02
N ALA A 303 -18.78 6.80 -2.91
CA ALA A 303 -18.09 5.58 -2.50
C ALA A 303 -17.08 5.09 -3.54
N LEU A 304 -17.43 5.17 -4.83
CA LEU A 304 -16.52 4.78 -5.92
C LEU A 304 -15.29 5.70 -5.99
N ALA A 305 -15.50 7.02 -5.86
CA ALA A 305 -14.41 7.99 -5.87
C ALA A 305 -13.48 7.80 -4.66
N ALA A 306 -14.05 7.59 -3.47
CA ALA A 306 -13.30 7.31 -2.27
C ALA A 306 -12.49 6.00 -2.37
N ALA A 307 -13.05 4.95 -2.97
CA ALA A 307 -12.34 3.68 -3.19
C ALA A 307 -11.12 3.87 -4.10
N ALA A 308 -11.29 4.62 -5.20
CA ALA A 308 -10.19 4.93 -6.12
C ALA A 308 -9.10 5.79 -5.45
N ASN A 309 -9.49 6.73 -4.60
CA ASN A 309 -8.54 7.53 -3.82
C ASN A 309 -7.77 6.68 -2.81
N ALA A 310 -8.47 5.81 -2.07
CA ALA A 310 -7.83 4.90 -1.11
C ALA A 310 -6.80 3.99 -1.78
N ALA A 311 -7.14 3.40 -2.94
CA ALA A 311 -6.22 2.59 -3.72
C ALA A 311 -4.98 3.39 -4.17
N ARG A 312 -5.15 4.65 -4.58
CA ARG A 312 -4.02 5.53 -4.96
C ARG A 312 -3.11 5.83 -3.76
N SER A 313 -3.69 6.11 -2.60
CA SER A 313 -2.92 6.38 -1.38
C SER A 313 -2.11 5.15 -0.94
N VAL A 314 -2.66 3.92 -1.10
CA VAL A 314 -1.91 2.68 -0.89
C VAL A 314 -0.67 2.61 -1.80
N GLU A 315 -0.82 2.91 -3.09
CA GLU A 315 0.31 2.92 -4.04
C GLU A 315 1.39 3.94 -3.65
N MET A 316 0.97 5.14 -3.22
CA MET A 316 1.89 6.20 -2.81
C MET A 316 2.66 5.86 -1.53
N LEU A 317 2.05 5.10 -0.61
CA LEU A 317 2.67 4.72 0.67
C LEU A 317 3.57 3.50 0.57
N ARG A 318 3.37 2.65 -0.45
CA ARG A 318 4.11 1.38 -0.56
C ARG A 318 5.62 1.53 -0.46
N PRO A 319 6.30 2.52 -1.10
CA PRO A 319 7.74 2.70 -0.98
C PRO A 319 8.19 2.98 0.46
N LEU A 320 7.38 3.73 1.23
CA LEU A 320 7.67 3.99 2.63
C LEU A 320 7.43 2.72 3.45
N ALA A 321 6.29 2.05 3.29
CA ALA A 321 5.97 0.84 4.05
C ALA A 321 6.97 -0.30 3.82
N SER A 322 7.59 -0.37 2.63
CA SER A 322 8.60 -1.38 2.27
C SER A 322 10.06 -0.92 2.48
N ALA A 323 10.28 0.27 3.03
CA ALA A 323 11.63 0.79 3.23
C ALA A 323 12.45 -0.07 4.21
N ASN A 324 13.76 -0.16 3.96
CA ASN A 324 14.69 -0.87 4.81
C ASN A 324 15.35 0.09 5.80
N VAL A 325 15.53 -0.37 7.04
CA VAL A 325 16.29 0.36 8.05
C VAL A 325 17.78 0.15 7.79
N SER A 326 18.56 1.23 7.81
CA SER A 326 20.02 1.17 7.71
C SER A 326 20.70 1.81 8.92
N LEU A 327 21.73 1.13 9.42
CA LEU A 327 22.55 1.54 10.55
C LEU A 327 24.02 1.51 10.18
N LEU A 328 24.56 2.65 9.78
CA LEU A 328 25.89 2.71 9.19
C LEU A 328 26.98 2.17 10.14
N ALA A 329 26.87 2.49 11.43
CA ALA A 329 27.84 2.06 12.45
C ALA A 329 27.70 0.58 12.82
N ALA A 330 26.47 0.07 13.00
CA ALA A 330 26.25 -1.34 13.36
C ALA A 330 26.48 -2.29 12.18
N GLU A 331 26.12 -1.89 10.96
CA GLU A 331 26.50 -2.58 9.71
C GLU A 331 28.02 -2.55 9.51
N GLY A 332 28.65 -1.41 9.79
CA GLY A 332 30.10 -1.24 9.85
C GLY A 332 30.79 -2.17 10.84
N ALA A 333 30.12 -2.55 11.93
CA ALA A 333 30.62 -3.47 12.93
C ALA A 333 30.18 -4.94 12.73
N GLY A 334 29.37 -5.25 11.71
CA GLY A 334 28.87 -6.61 11.45
C GLY A 334 27.85 -7.11 12.49
N LEU A 335 27.20 -6.20 13.23
CA LEU A 335 26.32 -6.53 14.35
C LEU A 335 24.84 -6.69 13.96
N MET A 336 24.49 -6.48 12.68
CA MET A 336 23.11 -6.56 12.17
C MET A 336 22.78 -7.93 11.58
N GLY A 337 21.68 -8.54 12.05
CA GLY A 337 21.07 -9.71 11.42
C GLY A 337 20.23 -9.35 10.19
N ALA A 338 19.96 -10.32 9.32
CA ALA A 338 19.21 -10.12 8.07
C ALA A 338 17.81 -9.49 8.30
N GLU A 339 17.12 -9.86 9.38
CA GLU A 339 15.80 -9.32 9.73
C GLU A 339 15.83 -7.82 10.07
N ALA A 340 16.91 -7.35 10.70
CA ALA A 340 17.05 -5.93 11.05
C ALA A 340 17.44 -5.06 9.84
N ALA A 341 18.05 -5.65 8.81
CA ALA A 341 18.42 -4.99 7.55
C ALA A 341 17.37 -5.15 6.43
N GLY A 342 16.12 -5.47 6.76
CA GLY A 342 15.06 -5.60 5.74
C GLY A 342 15.03 -6.93 5.00
N GLY A 343 15.56 -7.99 5.60
CA GLY A 343 15.42 -9.38 5.15
C GLY A 343 16.26 -9.78 3.94
N SER A 344 17.09 -8.89 3.37
CA SER A 344 17.86 -9.17 2.15
C SER A 344 19.36 -9.08 2.36
N LEU A 345 20.12 -10.07 1.88
CA LEU A 345 21.59 -10.00 1.79
C LEU A 345 22.07 -8.81 0.95
N ASN A 346 21.25 -8.31 0.02
CA ASN A 346 21.56 -7.10 -0.74
C ASN A 346 21.59 -5.84 0.11
N ALA A 347 20.89 -5.81 1.25
CA ALA A 347 20.92 -4.68 2.16
C ALA A 347 22.19 -4.69 3.03
N LEU A 348 22.57 -5.86 3.54
CA LEU A 348 23.81 -6.03 4.34
C LEU A 348 25.08 -5.89 3.48
N TYR A 349 25.05 -6.44 2.26
CA TYR A 349 26.21 -6.57 1.39
C TYR A 349 25.90 -6.10 -0.05
N PRO A 350 25.54 -4.82 -0.29
CA PRO A 350 25.33 -4.32 -1.66
C PRO A 350 26.63 -4.24 -2.46
N ARG A 351 26.50 -4.19 -3.79
CA ARG A 351 27.62 -4.09 -4.74
C ARG A 351 28.50 -2.88 -4.39
N PRO A 352 29.78 -3.09 -4.07
CA PRO A 352 30.65 -1.99 -3.72
C PRO A 352 31.10 -1.23 -4.96
N TYR A 353 31.42 0.05 -4.77
CA TYR A 353 32.15 0.83 -5.75
C TYR A 353 33.60 0.31 -5.82
N LEU A 354 34.07 -0.02 -7.02
CA LEU A 354 35.47 -0.43 -7.23
C LEU A 354 36.37 0.80 -7.17
N ARG A 355 37.41 0.72 -6.34
CA ARG A 355 38.42 1.77 -6.21
C ARG A 355 39.18 1.89 -7.54
N VAL A 356 39.57 3.12 -7.87
CA VAL A 356 40.32 3.43 -9.10
C VAL A 356 41.58 2.57 -9.26
N ALA A 357 42.25 2.22 -8.17
CA ALA A 357 43.41 1.32 -8.19
C ALA A 357 43.04 -0.09 -8.64
N THR A 358 41.99 -0.68 -8.05
CA THR A 358 41.46 -2.00 -8.41
C THR A 358 41.04 -2.05 -9.88
N GLU A 359 40.31 -1.04 -10.34
CA GLU A 359 39.91 -0.91 -11.75
C GLU A 359 41.10 -0.91 -12.70
N ARG A 360 42.13 -0.09 -12.41
CA ARG A 360 43.36 -0.02 -13.22
C ARG A 360 44.10 -1.34 -13.23
N THR A 361 44.17 -2.04 -12.10
CA THR A 361 44.81 -3.36 -12.03
C THR A 361 44.08 -4.39 -12.89
N ILE A 362 42.74 -4.42 -12.87
CA ILE A 362 41.96 -5.32 -13.72
C ILE A 362 42.20 -5.02 -15.20
N GLN A 363 42.13 -3.75 -15.59
CA GLN A 363 42.36 -3.32 -16.97
C GLN A 363 43.77 -3.65 -17.46
N ALA A 364 44.79 -3.41 -16.64
CA ALA A 364 46.19 -3.71 -16.97
C ALA A 364 46.46 -5.21 -17.10
N ALA A 365 45.79 -6.03 -16.28
CA ALA A 365 45.90 -7.50 -16.35
C ALA A 365 45.09 -8.12 -17.51
N THR A 366 44.13 -7.37 -18.08
CA THR A 366 43.28 -7.90 -19.16
C THR A 366 44.06 -7.98 -20.46
N ARG A 367 44.06 -9.16 -21.08
CA ARG A 367 44.73 -9.41 -22.36
C ARG A 367 44.12 -8.54 -23.46
N LYS A 368 44.99 -8.00 -24.31
CA LYS A 368 44.61 -7.21 -25.49
C LYS A 368 44.96 -7.95 -26.77
N THR A 369 44.28 -7.60 -27.85
CA THR A 369 44.70 -7.97 -29.21
C THR A 369 46.05 -7.34 -29.54
N ALA A 370 46.75 -7.89 -30.54
CA ALA A 370 48.10 -7.44 -30.92
C ALA A 370 48.14 -5.96 -31.35
N ASP A 371 47.04 -5.44 -31.90
CA ASP A 371 46.87 -4.03 -32.27
C ASP A 371 46.47 -3.12 -31.08
N GLY A 372 46.26 -3.70 -29.90
CA GLY A 372 45.88 -3.00 -28.68
C GLY A 372 44.46 -2.44 -28.66
N LYS A 373 43.66 -2.66 -29.70
CA LYS A 373 42.33 -2.03 -29.85
C LYS A 373 41.24 -2.69 -28.99
N TYR A 374 41.36 -4.00 -28.77
CA TYR A 374 40.32 -4.78 -28.10
C TYR A 374 40.86 -5.51 -26.88
N TYR A 375 40.07 -5.53 -25.81
CA TYR A 375 40.21 -6.51 -24.74
C TYR A 375 39.68 -7.87 -25.20
N ILE A 376 40.40 -8.93 -24.80
CA ILE A 376 39.98 -10.32 -24.93
C ILE A 376 39.24 -10.68 -23.64
N VAL A 377 37.94 -10.95 -23.74
CA VAL A 377 37.12 -11.34 -22.58
C VAL A 377 37.67 -12.65 -22.01
N GLY A 378 37.90 -12.67 -20.68
CA GLY A 378 38.53 -13.80 -20.01
C GLY A 378 37.64 -15.04 -20.01
N SER A 379 36.37 -14.86 -19.64
CA SER A 379 35.34 -15.90 -19.64
C SER A 379 35.03 -16.49 -21.02
N ASP A 380 35.24 -15.72 -22.09
CA ASP A 380 35.08 -16.18 -23.46
C ASP A 380 36.16 -15.59 -24.38
N PRO A 381 37.24 -16.34 -24.64
CA PRO A 381 38.34 -15.89 -25.49
C PRO A 381 37.96 -15.67 -26.96
N ARG A 382 36.71 -15.93 -27.39
CA ARG A 382 36.20 -15.54 -28.71
C ARG A 382 35.48 -14.19 -28.71
N VAL A 383 35.24 -13.58 -27.55
CA VAL A 383 34.60 -12.26 -27.46
C VAL A 383 35.66 -11.16 -27.35
N ARG A 384 35.43 -10.07 -28.07
CA ARG A 384 36.30 -8.89 -28.12
C ARG A 384 35.48 -7.65 -27.79
N VAL A 385 35.97 -6.81 -26.87
CA VAL A 385 35.33 -5.53 -26.49
C VAL A 385 36.33 -4.39 -26.65
N LEU A 386 35.86 -3.19 -26.98
CA LEU A 386 36.75 -2.04 -27.19
C LEU A 386 37.48 -1.66 -25.89
N VAL A 387 38.78 -1.37 -26.02
CA VAL A 387 39.56 -0.84 -24.88
C VAL A 387 39.04 0.53 -24.46
N ASP A 388 38.72 1.39 -25.42
CA ASP A 388 37.97 2.62 -25.17
C ASP A 388 36.50 2.29 -24.90
N ARG A 389 36.13 2.33 -23.62
CA ARG A 389 34.77 2.02 -23.15
C ARG A 389 33.69 2.95 -23.72
N THR A 390 34.07 4.15 -24.16
CA THR A 390 33.17 5.14 -24.77
C THR A 390 33.25 5.17 -26.29
N GLY A 391 34.18 4.41 -26.86
CA GLY A 391 34.42 4.34 -28.29
C GLY A 391 33.36 3.54 -29.05
N GLN A 392 33.30 3.80 -30.35
CA GLN A 392 32.49 3.03 -31.29
C GLN A 392 33.39 2.17 -32.18
N TYR A 393 32.86 1.06 -32.67
CA TYR A 393 33.60 0.23 -33.62
C TYR A 393 33.81 0.96 -34.95
N GLY A 394 34.89 0.62 -35.63
CA GLY A 394 35.10 1.04 -37.01
C GLY A 394 34.15 0.34 -37.99
N ALA A 395 34.13 0.83 -39.23
CA ALA A 395 33.32 0.27 -40.30
C ALA A 395 33.61 -1.22 -40.57
N ASP A 396 34.83 -1.67 -40.27
CA ASP A 396 35.29 -3.05 -40.36
C ASP A 396 34.46 -4.02 -39.51
N ILE A 397 34.04 -3.62 -38.31
CA ILE A 397 33.19 -4.44 -37.45
C ILE A 397 31.70 -4.16 -37.71
N LEU A 398 31.32 -2.90 -37.93
CA LEU A 398 29.91 -2.52 -38.11
C LEU A 398 29.26 -3.13 -39.36
N GLN A 399 30.06 -3.54 -40.35
CA GLN A 399 29.60 -4.21 -41.57
C GLN A 399 29.56 -5.74 -41.47
N LEU A 400 30.05 -6.33 -40.37
CA LEU A 400 29.99 -7.77 -40.16
C LEU A 400 28.55 -8.26 -39.98
N PRO A 401 28.23 -9.51 -40.37
CA PRO A 401 26.95 -10.10 -40.07
C PRO A 401 26.72 -10.18 -38.56
N LYS A 402 25.45 -10.09 -38.14
CA LYS A 402 25.08 -10.28 -36.74
C LYS A 402 24.81 -11.75 -36.44
N THR A 403 25.01 -12.16 -35.19
CA THR A 403 24.53 -13.43 -34.67
C THR A 403 23.00 -13.50 -34.72
N ALA A 404 22.43 -14.71 -34.69
CA ALA A 404 20.99 -14.93 -34.81
C ALA A 404 20.17 -14.23 -33.71
N ASP A 405 20.76 -14.05 -32.52
CA ASP A 405 20.16 -13.31 -31.40
C ASP A 405 20.31 -11.78 -31.53
N GLY A 406 21.00 -11.30 -32.56
CA GLY A 406 21.26 -9.89 -32.83
C GLY A 406 22.23 -9.21 -31.86
N LYS A 407 22.81 -9.92 -30.89
CA LYS A 407 23.60 -9.34 -29.79
C LYS A 407 25.06 -9.07 -30.15
N TYR A 408 25.61 -9.78 -31.12
CA TYR A 408 27.00 -9.65 -31.55
C TYR A 408 27.10 -9.47 -33.06
N PHE A 409 28.11 -8.72 -33.48
CA PHE A 409 28.72 -8.87 -34.79
C PHE A 409 29.67 -10.08 -34.78
N ILE A 410 29.73 -10.86 -35.85
CA ILE A 410 30.58 -12.05 -35.95
C ILE A 410 31.44 -12.03 -37.21
N ASP A 411 32.74 -12.26 -37.04
CA ASP A 411 33.67 -12.33 -38.16
C ASP A 411 33.76 -13.75 -38.77
N SER A 412 34.48 -13.88 -39.88
CA SER A 412 34.68 -15.16 -40.57
C SER A 412 35.48 -16.19 -39.76
N ASN A 413 36.21 -15.75 -38.73
CA ASN A 413 36.97 -16.62 -37.82
C ASN A 413 36.14 -17.02 -36.58
N GLY A 414 34.90 -16.55 -36.47
CA GLY A 414 34.00 -16.80 -35.35
C GLY A 414 34.27 -15.95 -34.11
N PHE A 415 35.05 -14.87 -34.22
CA PHE A 415 35.18 -13.87 -33.16
C PHE A 415 33.92 -13.01 -33.10
N ARG A 416 33.48 -12.73 -31.87
CA ARG A 416 32.24 -11.99 -31.58
C ARG A 416 32.55 -10.64 -30.95
N TYR A 417 31.83 -9.62 -31.41
CA TYR A 417 31.94 -8.24 -30.94
C TYR A 417 30.54 -7.80 -30.51
N PRO A 418 30.28 -7.49 -29.22
CA PRO A 418 28.94 -7.12 -28.78
C PRO A 418 28.51 -5.83 -29.50
N VAL A 419 27.26 -5.78 -29.95
CA VAL A 419 26.73 -4.61 -30.68
C VAL A 419 26.85 -3.34 -29.86
N GLU A 420 26.60 -3.45 -28.54
CA GLU A 420 27.00 -2.42 -27.58
C GLU A 420 28.43 -2.70 -27.15
N SER A 421 29.37 -1.84 -27.57
CA SER A 421 30.81 -1.97 -27.26
C SER A 421 31.16 -1.83 -25.77
N LYS A 422 30.17 -1.52 -24.93
CA LYS A 422 30.34 -1.32 -23.49
C LYS A 422 30.69 -2.63 -22.80
N TRP A 423 31.70 -2.56 -21.96
CA TRP A 423 32.10 -3.64 -21.08
C TRP A 423 31.92 -3.26 -19.61
N GLN A 424 31.92 -4.27 -18.75
CA GLN A 424 31.71 -4.17 -17.31
C GLN A 424 32.76 -5.00 -16.57
N TYR A 425 32.97 -4.67 -15.29
CA TYR A 425 33.75 -5.52 -14.38
C TYR A 425 32.83 -6.64 -13.89
N GLY A 426 32.89 -7.79 -14.54
CA GLY A 426 32.18 -9.00 -14.13
C GLY A 426 32.98 -9.77 -13.09
N HIS A 427 32.29 -10.55 -12.25
CA HIS A 427 32.98 -11.50 -11.37
C HIS A 427 33.46 -12.69 -12.19
N LYS A 428 34.65 -13.20 -11.87
CA LYS A 428 35.16 -14.43 -12.46
C LYS A 428 34.28 -15.61 -12.07
N TYR A 429 34.30 -16.65 -12.90
CA TYR A 429 33.63 -17.91 -12.62
C TYR A 429 34.00 -18.47 -11.24
N GLY A 430 33.01 -18.79 -10.41
CA GLY A 430 33.18 -19.27 -9.04
C GLY A 430 33.35 -18.18 -7.98
N GLU A 431 33.48 -16.92 -8.39
CA GLU A 431 33.59 -15.75 -7.52
C GLU A 431 32.33 -14.88 -7.59
N GLU A 432 31.16 -15.51 -7.82
CA GLU A 432 29.92 -14.78 -8.06
C GLU A 432 29.55 -13.89 -6.88
N PHE A 433 28.95 -12.74 -7.20
CA PHE A 433 28.51 -11.77 -6.19
C PHE A 433 27.67 -12.40 -5.07
N ALA A 434 26.73 -13.28 -5.44
CA ALA A 434 25.88 -13.99 -4.48
C ALA A 434 26.67 -14.94 -3.56
N THR A 435 27.69 -15.60 -4.09
CA THR A 435 28.60 -16.48 -3.33
C THR A 435 29.33 -15.68 -2.25
N TRP A 436 29.85 -14.50 -2.62
CA TRP A 436 30.50 -13.60 -1.68
C TRP A 436 29.52 -13.03 -0.65
N GLN A 437 28.29 -12.69 -1.03
CA GLN A 437 27.27 -12.25 -0.07
C GLN A 437 26.93 -13.34 0.95
N GLN A 438 26.78 -14.59 0.51
CA GLN A 438 26.54 -15.74 1.40
C GLN A 438 27.73 -15.98 2.32
N ARG A 439 28.95 -15.92 1.79
CA ARG A 439 30.18 -16.06 2.56
C ARG A 439 30.29 -14.97 3.62
N ALA A 440 30.15 -13.71 3.21
CA ALA A 440 30.18 -12.54 4.08
C ALA A 440 29.14 -12.66 5.20
N HIS A 441 27.95 -13.15 4.88
CA HIS A 441 26.91 -13.41 5.87
C HIS A 441 27.29 -14.53 6.84
N SER A 442 27.73 -15.69 6.33
CA SER A 442 28.09 -16.86 7.14
C SER A 442 29.29 -16.62 8.06
N GLU A 443 30.22 -15.76 7.63
CA GLU A 443 31.43 -15.41 8.38
C GLU A 443 31.26 -14.10 9.17
N HIS A 444 30.05 -13.52 9.21
CA HIS A 444 29.73 -12.26 9.91
C HIS A 444 30.66 -11.09 9.56
N TRP A 445 30.88 -10.86 8.27
CA TRP A 445 31.76 -9.80 7.80
C TRP A 445 31.19 -8.42 8.11
N THR A 446 32.09 -7.52 8.49
CA THR A 446 31.80 -6.08 8.58
C THR A 446 31.63 -5.45 7.20
N ARG A 447 30.92 -4.32 7.11
CA ARG A 447 30.81 -3.55 5.87
C ARG A 447 32.16 -3.10 5.31
N GLN A 448 33.09 -2.74 6.19
CA GLN A 448 34.44 -2.37 5.80
C GLN A 448 35.19 -3.56 5.22
N ARG A 449 35.18 -4.72 5.90
CA ARG A 449 35.78 -5.95 5.38
C ARG A 449 35.16 -6.35 4.05
N TRP A 450 33.84 -6.30 3.93
CA TRP A 450 33.15 -6.51 2.65
C TRP A 450 33.69 -5.60 1.55
N ASN A 451 33.76 -4.29 1.80
CA ASN A 451 34.27 -3.35 0.80
C ASN A 451 35.75 -3.58 0.47
N ASP A 452 36.57 -3.97 1.44
CA ASP A 452 38.01 -4.23 1.23
C ASP A 452 38.24 -5.52 0.44
N GLU A 453 37.56 -6.61 0.81
CA GLU A 453 37.63 -7.92 0.16
C GLU A 453 37.07 -7.87 -1.27
N MET A 454 35.96 -7.17 -1.47
CA MET A 454 35.39 -6.92 -2.80
C MET A 454 36.19 -5.89 -3.61
N ASN A 455 37.18 -5.21 -3.02
CA ASN A 455 38.13 -4.39 -3.78
C ASN A 455 39.40 -5.17 -4.19
N ASN A 456 39.31 -6.50 -4.24
CA ASN A 456 40.35 -7.37 -4.75
C ASN A 456 40.23 -7.55 -6.28
N PRO A 457 41.21 -7.09 -7.08
CA PRO A 457 41.16 -7.20 -8.55
C PRO A 457 41.18 -8.66 -9.03
N ALA A 458 41.60 -9.62 -8.19
CA ALA A 458 41.60 -11.03 -8.56
C ALA A 458 40.19 -11.59 -8.78
N LEU A 459 39.15 -10.97 -8.19
CA LEU A 459 37.76 -11.42 -8.28
C LEU A 459 37.10 -11.03 -9.61
N TYR A 460 37.68 -10.07 -10.34
CA TYR A 460 37.03 -9.44 -11.48
C TYR A 460 37.77 -9.70 -12.78
N GLU A 461 37.01 -9.65 -13.87
CA GLU A 461 37.53 -9.58 -15.23
C GLU A 461 36.66 -8.66 -16.09
N ILE A 462 37.20 -8.21 -17.23
CA ILE A 462 36.42 -7.48 -18.21
C ILE A 462 35.51 -8.45 -18.94
N GLN A 463 34.20 -8.22 -18.83
CA GLN A 463 33.16 -8.98 -19.52
C GLN A 463 32.34 -8.07 -20.43
N ASP A 464 31.82 -8.66 -21.50
CA ASP A 464 30.87 -7.98 -22.37
C ASP A 464 29.52 -7.82 -21.67
N GLN A 465 28.83 -6.71 -21.96
CA GLN A 465 27.53 -6.43 -21.35
C GLN A 465 26.48 -7.53 -21.59
N PRO A 466 26.30 -8.07 -22.81
CA PRO A 466 25.31 -9.13 -23.03
C PRO A 466 25.59 -10.39 -22.21
N GLY A 467 26.85 -10.82 -22.11
CA GLY A 467 27.23 -11.98 -21.33
C GLY A 467 27.09 -11.77 -19.82
N ASN A 468 27.60 -10.65 -19.29
CA ASN A 468 27.48 -10.34 -17.86
C ASN A 468 26.02 -10.18 -17.41
N SER A 469 25.18 -9.53 -18.23
CA SER A 469 23.76 -9.29 -17.89
C SER A 469 22.91 -10.56 -17.95
N ALA A 470 23.31 -11.54 -18.76
CA ALA A 470 22.64 -12.83 -18.87
C ALA A 470 23.21 -13.89 -17.93
N HIS A 471 24.18 -13.54 -17.07
CA HIS A 471 24.83 -14.44 -16.12
C HIS A 471 25.42 -15.70 -16.77
N ILE A 472 25.75 -15.66 -18.08
CA ILE A 472 26.17 -16.86 -18.83
C ILE A 472 27.55 -17.39 -18.41
N TYR A 473 28.32 -16.56 -17.71
CA TYR A 473 29.66 -16.88 -17.21
C TYR A 473 29.67 -17.22 -15.72
N GLU A 474 28.51 -17.25 -15.07
CA GLU A 474 28.38 -17.68 -13.67
C GLU A 474 28.30 -19.21 -13.59
N LYS A 475 28.76 -19.78 -12.48
CA LYS A 475 28.55 -21.19 -12.17
C LYS A 475 27.05 -21.50 -12.14
N THR A 476 26.66 -22.59 -12.83
CA THR A 476 25.28 -23.09 -12.77
C THR A 476 24.94 -23.39 -11.32
N ARG A 477 23.87 -22.76 -10.82
CA ARG A 477 23.47 -22.81 -9.41
C ARG A 477 23.00 -24.19 -8.98
#